data_AF-A0A7S0SET0-F1
#
_entry.id   AF-A0A7S0SET0-F1
#
_cell.length_a   1.000
_cell.length_b   1.000
_cell.length_c   1.000
_cell.angle_alpha   90.00
_cell.angle_beta   90.00
_cell.angle_gamma   90.00
#
_symmetry.space_group_name_H-M   'P 1'
#
loop_
_entity.id
_entity.type
_entity.pdbx_description
1 polymer ?
#
loop_
_entity_poly.entity_id
_entity_poly.type
_entity_poly.pdbx_seq_one_letter_code
_entity_poly.pdbx_strand_id
1 'polypeptide(L)'
;MAGARSRDELARLFQETVQGADPFAAVDFGLEMAERFGADGELDTGGCMATLASLLLNREQPGDVARAAETSRAVLANLPAEMESSRYRVQYDLGVALTKIEEHGSSTLLEEALTVVDAMGGAGNDADRAELQVEVLEGVYNALVRSPQHAPVHALTERTCRTLVQLAPGDAKNNMNLGAILCVVGKVEDGLLSYRAALELMDKPAGRGGVTAAGKGELGG
;
A
#
# COMPACT_ATOMS: atom_id res chain seq x y z
N MET A 1 28.67 -0.35 31.94
CA MET A 1 27.46 -0.84 31.24
C MET A 1 26.52 0.34 31.15
N ALA A 2 26.25 0.85 29.94
CA ALA A 2 25.21 1.87 29.77
C ALA A 2 23.86 1.23 30.12
N GLY A 3 23.04 1.91 30.92
CA GLY A 3 21.70 1.40 31.28
C GLY A 3 20.83 1.24 30.03
N ALA A 4 19.99 0.21 30.01
CA ALA A 4 19.04 0.04 28.92
C ALA A 4 18.07 1.23 28.88
N ARG A 5 17.90 1.84 27.70
CA ARG A 5 17.06 3.04 27.50
C ARG A 5 15.62 2.79 27.91
N SER A 6 14.91 3.78 28.43
CA SER A 6 13.47 3.63 28.70
C SER A 6 12.66 3.69 27.40
N ARG A 7 11.37 3.31 27.48
CA ARG A 7 10.43 3.45 26.34
C ARG A 7 10.31 4.91 25.92
N ASP A 8 10.10 5.82 26.87
CA ASP A 8 9.96 7.26 26.61
C ASP A 8 11.23 7.86 26.00
N GLU A 9 12.40 7.40 26.45
CA GLU A 9 13.68 7.82 25.89
C GLU A 9 13.82 7.38 24.44
N LEU A 10 13.48 6.13 24.11
CA LEU A 10 13.49 5.64 22.74
C LEU A 10 12.48 6.35 21.86
N ALA A 11 11.25 6.58 22.35
CA ALA A 11 10.22 7.30 21.61
C ALA A 11 10.66 8.75 21.30
N ARG A 12 11.24 9.44 22.28
CA ARG A 12 11.78 10.79 22.10
C ARG A 12 12.93 10.81 21.09
N LEU A 13 13.92 9.93 21.24
CA LEU A 13 15.04 9.82 20.31
C LEU A 13 14.58 9.50 18.89
N PHE A 14 13.61 8.60 18.75
CA PHE A 14 12.98 8.28 17.48
C PHE A 14 12.37 9.52 16.84
N GLN A 15 11.48 10.23 17.54
CA GLN A 15 10.80 11.42 17.03
C GLN A 15 11.76 12.56 16.67
N GLU A 16 12.74 12.84 17.52
CA GLU A 16 13.78 13.84 17.26
C GLU A 16 14.59 13.49 16.01
N THR A 17 14.90 12.20 15.81
CA THR A 17 15.70 11.73 14.67
C THR A 17 14.90 11.72 13.37
N VAL A 18 13.62 11.34 13.42
CA VAL A 18 12.72 11.39 12.24
C VAL A 18 12.58 12.80 11.69
N GLN A 19 12.59 13.82 12.55
CA GLN A 19 12.55 15.22 12.15
C GLN A 19 13.91 15.77 11.69
N GLY A 20 14.97 14.97 11.80
CA GLY A 20 16.34 15.33 11.43
C GLY A 20 16.63 15.20 9.94
N ALA A 21 17.91 15.39 9.58
CA ALA A 21 18.38 15.33 8.20
C ALA A 21 18.41 13.90 7.60
N ASP A 22 18.48 12.87 8.45
CA ASP A 22 18.43 11.46 8.06
C ASP A 22 17.38 10.72 8.89
N PRO A 23 16.13 10.61 8.39
CA PRO A 23 15.06 9.91 9.09
C PRO A 23 15.34 8.41 9.27
N PHE A 24 16.19 7.79 8.43
CA PHE A 24 16.48 6.36 8.54
C PHE A 24 17.36 6.02 9.73
N ALA A 25 18.10 6.99 10.27
CA ALA A 25 18.84 6.84 11.53
C ALA A 25 17.90 6.57 12.72
N ALA A 26 16.60 6.90 12.61
CA ALA A 26 15.61 6.62 13.64
C ALA A 26 15.23 5.13 13.70
N VAL A 27 15.47 4.35 12.64
CA VAL A 27 15.01 2.96 12.52
C VAL A 27 15.55 2.11 13.67
N ASP A 28 16.82 2.28 14.06
CA ASP A 28 17.41 1.50 15.13
C ASP A 28 16.72 1.73 16.49
N PHE A 29 16.29 2.97 16.77
CA PHE A 29 15.52 3.27 17.98
C PHE A 29 14.12 2.66 17.93
N GLY A 30 13.49 2.69 16.75
CA GLY A 30 12.18 2.10 16.55
C GLY A 30 12.20 0.59 16.67
N LEU A 31 13.20 -0.07 16.10
CA LEU A 31 13.41 -1.52 16.20
C LEU A 31 13.70 -1.93 17.65
N GLU A 32 14.61 -1.23 18.35
CA GLU A 32 14.86 -1.52 19.77
C GLU A 32 13.58 -1.35 20.60
N MET A 33 12.79 -0.32 20.31
CA MET A 33 11.52 -0.10 21.01
C MET A 33 10.53 -1.23 20.74
N ALA A 34 10.36 -1.66 19.49
CA ALA A 34 9.48 -2.75 19.11
C ALA A 34 9.90 -4.09 19.73
N GLU A 35 11.20 -4.40 19.72
CA GLU A 35 11.75 -5.63 20.30
C GLU A 35 11.56 -5.72 21.81
N ARG A 36 11.70 -4.60 22.52
CA ARG A 36 11.68 -4.56 23.99
C ARG A 36 10.30 -4.37 24.58
N PHE A 37 9.43 -3.66 23.87
CA PHE A 37 8.17 -3.17 24.41
C PHE A 37 6.94 -3.57 23.60
N GLY A 38 7.13 -4.24 22.47
CA GLY A 38 6.07 -4.57 21.53
C GLY A 38 5.89 -3.47 20.46
N ALA A 39 5.28 -3.88 19.35
CA ALA A 39 4.82 -2.99 18.28
C ALA A 39 3.30 -2.71 18.38
N ASP A 40 2.64 -3.27 19.40
CA ASP A 40 1.24 -3.03 19.71
C ASP A 40 1.05 -1.60 20.26
N GLY A 41 -0.02 -0.94 19.80
CA GLY A 41 -0.31 0.46 20.12
C GLY A 41 -0.82 0.71 21.54
N GLU A 42 -0.59 -0.18 22.51
CA GLU A 42 -1.22 -0.11 23.83
C GLU A 42 -0.84 1.14 24.64
N LEU A 43 0.26 1.86 24.34
CA LEU A 43 0.74 2.99 25.15
C LEU A 43 1.56 3.98 24.30
N ASP A 44 0.95 5.08 23.84
CA ASP A 44 1.56 6.31 23.24
C ASP A 44 2.58 6.14 22.09
N THR A 45 2.95 4.92 21.71
CA THR A 45 3.98 4.62 20.70
C THR A 45 3.41 4.22 19.35
N GLY A 46 2.09 4.11 19.21
CA GLY A 46 1.43 3.71 17.96
C GLY A 46 1.84 4.58 16.76
N GLY A 47 1.97 5.89 16.97
CA GLY A 47 2.46 6.82 15.95
C GLY A 47 3.91 6.57 15.55
N CYS A 48 4.78 6.25 16.52
CA CYS A 48 6.17 5.89 16.24
C CYS A 48 6.26 4.55 15.47
N MET A 49 5.43 3.56 15.82
CA MET A 49 5.42 2.26 15.14
C MET A 49 4.87 2.35 13.71
N ALA A 50 3.82 3.14 13.48
CA ALA A 50 3.35 3.44 12.13
C ALA A 50 4.45 4.12 11.29
N THR A 51 5.14 5.10 11.88
CA THR A 51 6.25 5.78 11.20
C THR A 51 7.42 4.83 10.93
N LEU A 52 7.74 3.94 11.89
CA LEU A 52 8.78 2.92 11.72
C LEU A 52 8.46 1.99 10.55
N ALA A 53 7.22 1.51 10.43
CA ALA A 53 6.81 0.66 9.31
C ALA A 53 7.03 1.37 7.95
N SER A 54 6.64 2.65 7.85
CA SER A 54 6.88 3.46 6.66
C SER A 54 8.38 3.65 6.35
N LEU A 55 9.21 3.91 7.37
CA LEU A 55 10.66 4.04 7.20
C LEU A 55 11.29 2.73 6.72
N LEU A 56 10.88 1.59 7.27
CA LEU A 56 11.34 0.26 6.84
C LEU A 56 10.99 0.02 5.36
N LEU A 57 9.78 0.36 4.93
CA LEU A 57 9.36 0.22 3.52
C LEU A 57 10.17 1.08 2.56
N ASN A 58 10.64 2.25 3.00
CA ASN A 58 11.45 3.16 2.20
C ASN A 58 12.95 2.79 2.22
N ARG A 59 13.43 2.16 3.30
CA ARG A 59 14.83 1.78 3.46
C ARG A 59 15.19 0.53 2.64
N GLU A 60 14.23 -0.38 2.47
CA GLU A 60 14.32 -1.59 1.63
C GLU A 60 15.56 -2.48 1.90
N GLN A 61 16.05 -2.56 3.14
CA GLN A 61 17.09 -3.53 3.50
C GLN A 61 16.50 -4.95 3.65
N PRO A 62 17.31 -6.01 3.53
CA PRO A 62 16.84 -7.38 3.74
C PRO A 62 16.08 -7.56 5.07
N GLY A 63 14.84 -8.02 4.97
CA GLY A 63 13.94 -8.23 6.11
C GLY A 63 13.13 -7.00 6.55
N ASP A 64 13.38 -5.81 5.99
CA ASP A 64 12.62 -4.60 6.33
C ASP A 64 11.15 -4.72 5.94
N VAL A 65 10.87 -5.24 4.74
CA VAL A 65 9.50 -5.39 4.24
C VAL A 65 8.69 -6.33 5.14
N ALA A 66 9.28 -7.44 5.57
CA ALA A 66 8.63 -8.38 6.49
C ALA A 66 8.34 -7.72 7.85
N ARG A 67 9.32 -7.01 8.42
CA ARG A 67 9.15 -6.27 9.68
C ARG A 67 8.12 -5.15 9.56
N ALA A 68 8.06 -4.46 8.43
CA ALA A 68 7.06 -3.45 8.18
C ALA A 68 5.64 -4.05 8.19
N ALA A 69 5.44 -5.18 7.51
CA ALA A 69 4.14 -5.88 7.54
C ALA A 69 3.75 -6.32 8.97
N GLU A 70 4.68 -6.91 9.71
CA GLU A 70 4.45 -7.32 11.11
C GLU A 70 4.10 -6.12 12.01
N THR A 71 4.86 -5.03 11.87
CA THR A 71 4.66 -3.80 12.64
C THR A 71 3.31 -3.16 12.31
N SER A 72 2.96 -3.01 11.02
CA SER A 72 1.68 -2.45 10.60
C SER A 72 0.50 -3.30 11.08
N ARG A 73 0.60 -4.64 11.06
CA ARG A 73 -0.44 -5.52 11.64
C ARG A 73 -0.61 -5.29 13.14
N ALA A 74 0.50 -5.21 13.88
CA ALA A 74 0.47 -4.99 15.33
C ALA A 74 -0.15 -3.63 15.68
N VAL A 75 0.19 -2.58 14.93
CA VAL A 75 -0.42 -1.25 15.08
C VAL A 75 -1.92 -1.27 14.77
N LEU A 76 -2.33 -1.94 13.68
CA LEU A 76 -3.74 -2.00 13.29
C LEU A 76 -4.62 -2.79 14.28
N ALA A 77 -4.06 -3.84 14.89
CA ALA A 77 -4.73 -4.66 15.88
C ALA A 77 -5.08 -3.88 17.16
N ASN A 78 -4.22 -2.94 17.55
CA ASN A 78 -4.36 -2.12 18.76
C ASN A 78 -4.23 -0.63 18.43
N LEU A 79 -4.98 -0.15 17.43
CA LEU A 79 -4.87 1.24 16.97
C LEU A 79 -5.47 2.21 17.99
N PRO A 80 -4.72 3.23 18.47
CA PRO A 80 -5.26 4.27 19.35
C PRO A 80 -6.40 5.04 18.69
N ALA A 81 -7.38 5.49 19.49
CA ALA A 81 -8.56 6.21 18.99
C ALA A 81 -8.20 7.51 18.25
N GLU A 82 -7.13 8.17 18.68
CA GLU A 82 -6.60 9.41 18.07
C GLU A 82 -6.05 9.15 16.66
N MET A 83 -5.58 7.93 16.39
CA MET A 83 -5.03 7.51 15.10
C MET A 83 -6.07 6.97 14.15
N GLU A 84 -7.33 6.82 14.55
CA GLU A 84 -8.40 6.25 13.71
C GLU A 84 -8.57 7.03 12.39
N SER A 85 -8.40 8.36 12.45
CA SER A 85 -8.41 9.22 11.26
C SER A 85 -7.33 8.89 10.24
N SER A 86 -6.22 8.28 10.67
CA SER A 86 -5.06 7.91 9.86
C SER A 86 -4.92 6.39 9.69
N ARG A 87 -5.90 5.59 10.11
CA ARG A 87 -5.89 4.11 9.97
C ARG A 87 -5.56 3.67 8.54
N TYR A 88 -6.14 4.35 7.56
CA TYR A 88 -5.96 4.04 6.14
C TYR A 88 -4.51 4.17 5.67
N ARG A 89 -3.68 4.98 6.33
CA ARG A 89 -2.24 5.09 6.01
C ARG A 89 -1.46 3.88 6.50
N VAL A 90 -1.77 3.38 7.69
CA VAL A 90 -1.17 2.14 8.21
C VAL A 90 -1.65 0.94 7.40
N GLN A 91 -2.91 0.94 6.96
CA GLN A 91 -3.44 -0.03 6.00
C GLN A 91 -2.70 0.03 4.68
N TYR A 92 -2.48 1.23 4.12
CA TYR A 92 -1.68 1.41 2.91
C TYR A 92 -0.26 0.81 3.06
N ASP A 93 0.46 1.15 4.15
CA ASP A 93 1.81 0.61 4.39
C ASP A 93 1.79 -0.93 4.48
N LEU A 94 0.81 -1.51 5.18
CA LEU A 94 0.62 -2.97 5.21
C LEU A 94 0.37 -3.54 3.81
N GLY A 95 -0.52 -2.92 3.03
CA GLY A 95 -0.84 -3.33 1.66
C GLY A 95 0.41 -3.35 0.78
N VAL A 96 1.20 -2.27 0.79
CA VAL A 96 2.46 -2.18 0.06
C VAL A 96 3.43 -3.28 0.51
N ALA A 97 3.60 -3.47 1.82
CA ALA A 97 4.49 -4.50 2.37
C ALA A 97 4.12 -5.90 1.85
N LEU A 98 2.83 -6.25 1.88
CA LEU A 98 2.31 -7.55 1.44
C LEU A 98 2.60 -7.82 -0.05
N THR A 99 2.48 -6.78 -0.89
CA THR A 99 2.79 -6.92 -2.34
C THR A 99 4.28 -7.11 -2.61
N LYS A 100 5.15 -6.61 -1.73
CA LYS A 100 6.61 -6.71 -1.86
C LYS A 100 7.18 -8.00 -1.26
N ILE A 101 6.54 -8.59 -0.25
CA ILE A 101 6.97 -9.88 0.36
C ILE A 101 6.81 -11.04 -0.61
N GLU A 102 5.89 -10.94 -1.56
CA GLU A 102 5.61 -12.04 -2.47
C GLU A 102 6.74 -12.27 -3.49
N GLU A 103 7.77 -13.00 -3.08
CA GLU A 103 8.78 -13.55 -3.97
C GLU A 103 8.41 -14.97 -4.47
N HIS A 104 7.40 -15.61 -3.89
CA HIS A 104 7.14 -17.06 -4.07
C HIS A 104 5.68 -17.47 -4.36
N GLY A 105 4.82 -16.59 -4.89
CA GLY A 105 3.52 -17.01 -5.44
C GLY A 105 2.45 -17.37 -4.40
N SER A 106 2.51 -16.81 -3.19
CA SER A 106 1.53 -17.09 -2.13
C SER A 106 0.31 -16.17 -2.25
N SER A 107 -0.75 -16.65 -2.90
CA SER A 107 -2.01 -15.90 -3.10
C SER A 107 -2.64 -15.38 -1.81
N THR A 108 -2.31 -15.98 -0.66
CA THR A 108 -2.82 -15.58 0.67
C THR A 108 -2.41 -14.16 1.08
N LEU A 109 -1.18 -13.72 0.80
CA LEU A 109 -0.72 -12.37 1.15
C LEU A 109 -1.41 -11.32 0.27
N LEU A 110 -1.70 -11.67 -0.98
CA LEU A 110 -2.41 -10.80 -1.91
C LEU A 110 -3.90 -10.72 -1.58
N GLU A 111 -4.51 -11.81 -1.11
CA GLU A 111 -5.86 -11.81 -0.55
C GLU A 111 -5.96 -10.91 0.68
N GLU A 112 -4.95 -10.95 1.55
CA GLU A 112 -4.84 -10.03 2.68
C GLU A 112 -4.71 -8.58 2.20
N ALA A 113 -3.83 -8.30 1.23
CA ALA A 113 -3.67 -6.95 0.67
C ALA A 113 -4.98 -6.40 0.08
N LEU A 114 -5.75 -7.24 -0.60
CA LEU A 114 -7.08 -6.87 -1.11
C LEU A 114 -8.09 -6.61 0.02
N THR A 115 -8.03 -7.38 1.11
CA THR A 115 -8.87 -7.15 2.30
C THR A 115 -8.53 -5.82 2.97
N VAL A 116 -7.24 -5.49 3.02
CA VAL A 116 -6.74 -4.21 3.51
C VAL A 116 -7.25 -3.05 2.64
N VAL A 117 -7.20 -3.19 1.31
CA VAL A 117 -7.75 -2.19 0.37
C VAL A 117 -9.25 -1.99 0.57
N ASP A 118 -10.03 -3.07 0.73
CA ASP A 118 -11.46 -2.95 0.97
C ASP A 118 -11.75 -2.19 2.28
N ALA A 119 -10.95 -2.44 3.33
CA ALA A 119 -11.08 -1.77 4.62
C ALA A 119 -10.68 -0.29 4.59
N MET A 120 -9.90 0.16 3.61
CA MET A 120 -9.61 1.58 3.37
C MET A 120 -10.83 2.31 2.76
N GLY A 121 -11.75 1.58 2.12
CA GLY A 121 -12.97 2.08 1.49
C GLY A 121 -14.07 2.40 2.50
N GLY A 122 -14.03 3.58 3.11
CA GLY A 122 -15.06 4.08 4.04
C GLY A 122 -16.04 5.07 3.40
N ALA A 123 -17.09 5.44 4.14
CA ALA A 123 -18.05 6.46 3.72
C ALA A 123 -17.40 7.86 3.70
N GLY A 124 -16.95 8.29 2.54
CA GLY A 124 -16.35 9.60 2.31
C GLY A 124 -15.51 9.59 1.04
N ASN A 125 -15.64 10.62 0.21
CA ASN A 125 -14.87 10.74 -1.03
C ASN A 125 -13.52 11.42 -0.76
N ASP A 126 -12.67 10.76 0.03
CA ASP A 126 -11.31 11.22 0.27
C ASP A 126 -10.44 10.74 -0.91
N ALA A 127 -10.22 11.63 -1.89
CA ALA A 127 -9.42 11.33 -3.08
C ALA A 127 -8.06 10.71 -2.74
N ASP A 128 -7.43 11.17 -1.65
CA ASP A 128 -6.17 10.64 -1.13
C ASP A 128 -6.26 9.14 -0.80
N ARG A 129 -7.39 8.66 -0.25
CA ARG A 129 -7.56 7.22 0.06
C ARG A 129 -7.70 6.39 -1.20
N ALA A 130 -8.45 6.90 -2.19
CA ALA A 130 -8.63 6.23 -3.46
C ALA A 130 -7.29 6.10 -4.21
N GLU A 131 -6.44 7.13 -4.16
CA GLU A 131 -5.09 7.10 -4.74
C GLU A 131 -4.22 6.03 -4.06
N LEU A 132 -4.21 5.97 -2.73
CA LEU A 132 -3.46 4.94 -2.00
C LEU A 132 -4.01 3.52 -2.26
N GLN A 133 -5.33 3.36 -2.39
CA GLN A 133 -5.95 2.09 -2.78
C GLN A 133 -5.49 1.66 -4.19
N VAL A 134 -5.46 2.59 -5.15
CA VAL A 134 -4.98 2.33 -6.51
C VAL A 134 -3.53 1.84 -6.49
N GLU A 135 -2.65 2.50 -5.73
CA GLU A 135 -1.25 2.11 -5.65
C GLU A 135 -1.07 0.68 -5.11
N VAL A 136 -1.77 0.33 -4.02
CA VAL A 136 -1.72 -1.04 -3.47
C VAL A 136 -2.27 -2.05 -4.49
N LEU A 137 -3.37 -1.73 -5.16
CA LEU A 137 -3.96 -2.60 -6.18
C LEU A 137 -3.05 -2.78 -7.41
N GLU A 138 -2.31 -1.75 -7.83
CA GLU A 138 -1.29 -1.89 -8.87
C GLU A 138 -0.15 -2.81 -8.42
N GLY A 139 0.28 -2.70 -7.15
CA GLY A 139 1.22 -3.62 -6.54
C GLY A 139 0.71 -5.07 -6.56
N VAL A 140 -0.53 -5.29 -6.13
CA VAL A 140 -1.19 -6.61 -6.16
C VAL A 140 -1.26 -7.15 -7.58
N TYR A 141 -1.69 -6.34 -8.55
CA TYR A 141 -1.76 -6.74 -9.96
C TYR A 141 -0.38 -7.18 -10.48
N ASN A 142 0.66 -6.37 -10.24
CA ASN A 142 2.02 -6.68 -10.68
C ASN A 142 2.54 -7.99 -10.08
N ALA A 143 2.20 -8.28 -8.83
CA ALA A 143 2.59 -9.50 -8.14
C ALA A 143 1.85 -10.72 -8.74
N LEU A 144 0.53 -10.62 -8.92
CA LEU A 144 -0.31 -11.68 -9.53
C LEU A 144 0.15 -12.06 -10.96
N VAL A 145 0.48 -11.06 -11.79
CA VAL A 145 0.87 -11.29 -13.19
C VAL A 145 2.25 -11.96 -13.30
N ARG A 146 3.12 -11.84 -12.29
CA ARG A 146 4.38 -12.59 -12.23
C ARG A 146 4.17 -14.08 -11.88
N SER A 147 3.02 -14.42 -11.29
CA SER A 147 2.69 -15.78 -10.82
C SER A 147 1.43 -16.39 -11.47
N PRO A 148 1.19 -16.28 -12.80
CA PRO A 148 -0.15 -16.41 -13.38
C PRO A 148 -0.68 -17.85 -13.50
N GLN A 149 0.07 -18.89 -13.13
CA GLN A 149 -0.19 -20.25 -13.63
C GLN A 149 -1.38 -20.98 -12.98
N HIS A 150 -2.10 -20.38 -12.02
CA HIS A 150 -3.08 -21.09 -11.18
C HIS A 150 -4.43 -20.37 -11.14
N ALA A 151 -5.53 -21.13 -11.10
CA ALA A 151 -6.89 -20.56 -11.12
C ALA A 151 -7.20 -19.54 -10.00
N PRO A 152 -6.74 -19.71 -8.74
CA PRO A 152 -6.91 -18.68 -7.70
C PRO A 152 -6.31 -17.33 -8.10
N VAL A 153 -5.14 -17.34 -8.77
CA VAL A 153 -4.47 -16.11 -9.23
C VAL A 153 -5.29 -15.39 -10.28
N HIS A 154 -5.95 -16.11 -11.19
CA HIS A 154 -6.83 -15.49 -12.19
C HIS A 154 -8.04 -14.80 -11.56
N ALA A 155 -8.67 -15.42 -10.55
CA ALA A 155 -9.81 -14.83 -9.85
C ALA A 155 -9.41 -13.56 -9.10
N LEU A 156 -8.26 -13.57 -8.42
CA LEU A 156 -7.70 -12.40 -7.77
C LEU A 156 -7.32 -11.31 -8.78
N THR A 157 -6.77 -11.69 -9.94
CA THR A 157 -6.40 -10.74 -11.00
C THR A 157 -7.63 -10.06 -11.59
N GLU A 158 -8.69 -10.83 -11.87
CA GLU A 158 -9.96 -10.28 -12.33
C GLU A 158 -10.56 -9.30 -11.30
N ARG A 159 -10.63 -9.70 -10.02
CA ARG A 159 -11.10 -8.83 -8.94
C ARG A 159 -10.30 -7.52 -8.87
N THR A 160 -8.97 -7.63 -8.86
CA THR A 160 -8.05 -6.47 -8.79
C THR A 160 -8.28 -5.51 -9.97
N CYS A 161 -8.36 -6.03 -11.20
CA CYS A 161 -8.59 -5.21 -12.38
C CYS A 161 -9.96 -4.52 -12.35
N ARG A 162 -11.02 -5.21 -11.87
CA ARG A 162 -12.36 -4.62 -11.74
C ARG A 162 -12.36 -3.46 -10.74
N THR A 163 -11.69 -3.62 -9.59
CA THR A 163 -11.58 -2.54 -8.60
C THR A 163 -10.78 -1.36 -9.14
N LEU A 164 -9.68 -1.60 -9.85
CA LEU A 164 -8.90 -0.54 -10.51
C LEU A 164 -9.73 0.26 -11.53
N VAL A 165 -10.55 -0.40 -12.35
CA VAL A 165 -11.46 0.28 -13.29
C VAL A 165 -12.51 1.12 -12.55
N GLN A 166 -12.96 0.70 -11.36
CA GLN A 166 -13.92 1.46 -10.56
C GLN A 166 -13.30 2.70 -9.91
N LEU A 167 -12.08 2.57 -9.35
CA LEU A 167 -11.38 3.65 -8.66
C LEU A 167 -10.76 4.67 -9.63
N ALA A 168 -10.29 4.21 -10.79
CA ALA A 168 -9.66 5.03 -11.82
C ALA A 168 -10.29 4.76 -13.21
N PRO A 169 -11.56 5.16 -13.43
CA PRO A 169 -12.30 4.84 -14.67
C PRO A 169 -11.75 5.53 -15.92
N GLY A 170 -10.93 6.57 -15.75
CA GLY A 170 -10.27 7.28 -16.85
C GLY A 170 -8.97 6.63 -17.35
N ASP A 171 -8.46 5.61 -16.67
CA ASP A 171 -7.23 4.95 -17.05
C ASP A 171 -7.49 3.79 -18.04
N ALA A 172 -7.03 3.98 -19.27
CA ALA A 172 -7.15 2.99 -20.32
C ALA A 172 -6.40 1.68 -19.99
N LYS A 173 -5.28 1.75 -19.26
CA LYS A 173 -4.47 0.59 -18.86
C LYS A 173 -5.30 -0.37 -18.01
N ASN A 174 -6.13 0.13 -17.11
CA ASN A 174 -6.98 -0.70 -16.24
C ASN A 174 -8.00 -1.50 -17.05
N ASN A 175 -8.59 -0.88 -18.08
CA ASN A 175 -9.50 -1.56 -19.00
C ASN A 175 -8.78 -2.59 -19.89
N MET A 176 -7.55 -2.31 -20.32
CA MET A 176 -6.73 -3.30 -21.05
C MET A 176 -6.41 -4.52 -20.19
N ASN A 177 -6.00 -4.29 -18.94
CA ASN A 177 -5.65 -5.34 -17.99
C ASN A 177 -6.87 -6.23 -17.66
N LEU A 178 -8.04 -5.61 -17.45
CA LEU A 178 -9.29 -6.33 -17.27
C LEU A 178 -9.64 -7.16 -18.52
N GLY A 179 -9.50 -6.59 -19.71
CA GLY A 179 -9.74 -7.30 -20.97
C GLY A 179 -8.86 -8.54 -21.13
N ALA A 180 -7.57 -8.41 -20.80
CA ALA A 180 -6.61 -9.50 -20.88
C ALA A 180 -6.99 -10.67 -19.96
N ILE A 181 -7.27 -10.40 -18.69
CA ILE A 181 -7.60 -11.48 -17.74
C ILE A 181 -8.95 -12.13 -18.07
N LEU A 182 -9.94 -11.36 -18.55
CA LEU A 182 -11.24 -11.90 -18.97
C LEU A 182 -11.10 -12.88 -20.14
N CYS A 183 -10.26 -12.56 -21.13
CA CYS A 183 -9.95 -13.49 -22.21
C CYS A 183 -9.25 -14.76 -21.70
N VAL A 184 -8.31 -14.64 -20.77
CA VAL A 184 -7.59 -15.79 -20.18
C VAL A 184 -8.55 -16.74 -19.45
N VAL A 185 -9.56 -16.21 -18.74
CA VAL A 185 -10.56 -17.03 -18.04
C VAL A 185 -11.75 -17.46 -18.91
N GLY A 186 -11.68 -17.22 -20.23
CA GLY A 186 -12.70 -17.65 -21.20
C GLY A 186 -13.92 -16.73 -21.33
N LYS A 187 -13.95 -15.58 -20.63
CA LYS A 187 -14.98 -14.54 -20.75
C LYS A 187 -14.65 -13.58 -21.89
N VAL A 188 -14.50 -14.12 -23.10
CA VAL A 188 -13.95 -13.39 -24.26
C VAL A 188 -14.78 -12.16 -24.64
N GLU A 189 -16.12 -12.27 -24.63
CA GLU A 189 -17.00 -11.15 -24.98
C GLU A 189 -16.85 -9.97 -24.01
N ASP A 190 -16.83 -10.25 -22.70
CA ASP A 190 -16.57 -9.23 -21.69
C ASP A 190 -15.17 -8.62 -21.87
N GLY A 191 -14.18 -9.43 -22.22
CA GLY A 191 -12.81 -8.97 -22.50
C GLY A 191 -12.74 -8.02 -23.70
N LEU A 192 -13.48 -8.32 -24.77
CA LEU A 192 -13.61 -7.44 -25.93
C LEU A 192 -14.28 -6.11 -25.57
N LEU A 193 -15.30 -6.11 -24.71
CA LEU A 193 -15.92 -4.89 -24.22
C LEU A 193 -14.92 -4.02 -23.43
N SER A 194 -14.11 -4.63 -22.54
CA SER A 194 -13.07 -3.91 -21.82
C SER A 194 -11.99 -3.33 -22.75
N TYR A 195 -11.55 -4.08 -23.77
CA TYR A 195 -10.61 -3.55 -24.75
C TYR A 195 -11.20 -2.39 -25.57
N ARG A 196 -12.48 -2.45 -25.95
CA ARG A 196 -13.16 -1.33 -26.62
C ARG A 196 -13.21 -0.09 -25.72
N ALA A 197 -13.57 -0.24 -24.45
CA ALA A 197 -13.55 0.86 -23.49
C ALA A 197 -12.16 1.49 -23.35
N ALA A 198 -11.10 0.68 -23.33
CA ALA A 198 -9.72 1.18 -23.33
C ALA A 198 -9.39 2.00 -24.59
N LEU A 199 -9.77 1.52 -25.77
CA LEU A 199 -9.58 2.24 -27.03
C LEU A 199 -10.35 3.56 -27.06
N GLU A 200 -11.60 3.57 -26.59
CA GLU A 200 -12.40 4.79 -26.47
C GLU A 200 -11.77 5.83 -25.51
N LEU A 201 -11.07 5.40 -24.48
CA LEU A 201 -10.32 6.29 -23.58
C LEU A 201 -9.04 6.84 -24.24
N MET A 202 -8.35 6.02 -25.03
CA MET A 202 -7.13 6.41 -25.76
C MET A 202 -7.41 7.33 -26.95
N ASP A 203 -8.57 7.18 -27.60
CA ASP A 203 -8.98 7.99 -28.75
C ASP A 203 -9.56 9.36 -28.34
N LYS A 204 -9.76 9.60 -27.03
CA LYS A 204 -10.08 10.93 -26.53
C LYS A 204 -8.83 11.81 -26.63
N PRO A 205 -8.86 12.92 -27.37
CA PRO A 205 -7.76 13.90 -27.32
C PRO A 205 -7.58 14.31 -25.86
N ALA A 206 -6.32 14.49 -25.42
CA ALA A 206 -5.96 14.88 -24.06
C ALA A 206 -6.58 16.25 -23.68
N GLY A 207 -7.88 16.26 -23.40
CA GLY A 207 -8.66 17.40 -23.01
C GLY A 207 -8.91 17.30 -21.52
N ARG A 208 -8.19 18.13 -20.75
CA ARG A 208 -8.51 18.55 -19.37
C ARG A 208 -9.58 17.71 -18.67
N GLY A 209 -9.16 16.65 -17.99
CA GLY A 209 -10.07 15.76 -17.27
C GLY A 209 -9.46 15.00 -16.09
N GLY A 210 -8.28 15.40 -15.62
CA GLY A 210 -7.65 14.83 -14.42
C GLY A 210 -6.97 15.94 -13.62
N VAL A 211 -7.71 16.52 -12.67
CA VAL A 211 -7.11 17.14 -11.48
C VAL A 211 -6.75 15.92 -10.61
N THR A 212 -5.51 15.55 -10.29
CA THR A 212 -4.39 16.32 -9.70
C THR A 212 -3.03 15.78 -10.16
N ALA A 213 -2.38 16.42 -11.13
CA ALA A 213 -0.92 16.50 -11.16
C ALA A 213 -0.53 17.75 -10.33
N ALA A 214 -0.67 17.66 -9.02
CA ALA A 214 -0.14 18.67 -8.11
C ALA A 214 1.23 18.20 -7.63
N GLY A 215 2.29 18.90 -8.04
CA GLY A 215 3.57 18.86 -7.32
C GLY A 215 4.81 18.35 -8.06
N LYS A 216 5.02 18.69 -9.34
CA LYS A 216 6.40 18.86 -9.85
C LYS A 216 6.50 20.18 -10.60
N GLY A 217 6.49 21.26 -9.82
CA GLY A 217 6.98 22.56 -10.27
C GLY A 217 8.50 22.54 -10.27
N GLU A 218 9.08 22.17 -11.40
CA GLU A 218 10.41 22.62 -11.78
C GLU A 218 10.37 24.14 -12.00
N LEU A 219 11.08 24.90 -11.18
CA LEU A 219 11.59 26.25 -11.45
C LEU A 219 12.90 26.37 -10.66
N GLY A 220 14.04 26.77 -11.22
CA GLY A 220 14.30 27.35 -12.52
C GLY A 220 15.79 27.30 -12.86
N GLY A 221 16.12 27.84 -14.04
CA GLY A 221 17.48 28.01 -14.55
C GLY A 221 18.20 29.23 -14.02
#